data_AF-A0A553HWB6-F1
#
_entry.id   AF-A0A553HWB6-F1
#
_cell.length_a   1.000
_cell.length_b   1.000
_cell.length_c   1.000
_cell.angle_alpha   90.00
_cell.angle_beta   90.00
_cell.angle_gamma   90.00
#
_symmetry.space_group_name_H-M   'P 1'
#
loop_
_entity.id
_entity.type
_entity.pdbx_description
1 polymer ?
#
loop_
_entity_poly.entity_id
_entity_poly.type
_entity_poly.pdbx_seq_one_letter_code
_entity_poly.pdbx_strand_id
1 'polypeptide(L)'
;MATSSPWVSANLAILNAYISGDVDASTTTAKLAKPIEEAYSTADHGVALYNEEMAARNQRTQWSPEEALEKWGPEQDVPKPGPEVASLPSTEGQLWGLWYAVLHTAKRIPWTDDAQQNKLLDLVKTLKARPDPPPPSSMTIPLKRNWIWESGKLWSNLSMLGPSARESWNDACGYGSGWTDTEQQAWTNVNAFVARLTASETADFDNYAVWALSDALEEEIQHSSLHHDASGPTQLSLLLTVASVWIQIAGKHLYERHLGEEESGQGDFEVDLAARGTLPWTRSSFSNARWNFWRRRFAQEAQNQDLSEEVRELAAKSVEIIDGFIR
;
A
#
# COMPACT_ATOMS: atom_id res chain seq x y z
N MET A 1 -9.73 18.52 -0.34
CA MET A 1 -9.08 18.58 0.99
C MET A 1 -10.10 18.19 2.05
N ALA A 2 -10.12 16.91 2.45
CA ALA A 2 -10.87 16.49 3.62
C ALA A 2 -10.24 17.12 4.86
N THR A 3 -11.04 17.70 5.76
CA THR A 3 -10.59 18.16 7.07
C THR A 3 -9.92 16.97 7.77
N SER A 4 -8.61 17.07 8.00
CA SER A 4 -7.83 15.99 8.62
C SER A 4 -8.47 15.64 9.96
N SER A 5 -8.90 14.40 10.10
CA SER A 5 -9.54 13.95 11.32
C SER A 5 -8.64 14.20 12.54
N PRO A 6 -9.17 14.55 13.73
CA PRO A 6 -8.37 14.83 14.92
C PRO A 6 -7.36 13.73 15.27
N TRP A 7 -7.68 12.46 15.01
CA TRP A 7 -6.77 11.34 15.26
C TRP A 7 -5.65 11.20 14.21
N VAL A 8 -5.90 11.55 12.94
CA VAL A 8 -4.83 11.65 11.92
C VAL A 8 -3.79 12.68 12.38
N SER A 9 -4.27 13.81 12.91
CA SER A 9 -3.40 14.87 13.43
C SER A 9 -2.59 14.41 14.65
N ALA A 10 -3.20 13.67 15.57
CA ALA A 10 -2.50 13.10 16.73
C ALA A 10 -1.44 12.07 16.33
N ASN A 11 -1.76 11.18 15.38
CA ASN A 11 -0.83 10.19 14.84
C ASN A 11 0.35 10.86 14.13
N LEU A 12 0.10 11.91 13.34
CA LEU A 12 1.17 12.69 12.71
C LEU A 12 2.08 13.36 13.72
N ALA A 13 1.55 13.89 14.83
CA ALA A 13 2.36 14.50 15.87
C ALA A 13 3.34 13.50 16.52
N ILE A 14 2.86 12.30 16.87
CA ILE A 14 3.73 11.27 17.46
C ILE A 14 4.73 10.69 16.45
N LEU A 15 4.33 10.52 15.19
CA LEU A 15 5.25 10.10 14.12
C LEU A 15 6.34 11.15 13.85
N ASN A 16 5.99 12.43 13.84
CA ASN A 16 6.99 13.50 13.65
C ASN A 16 8.00 13.54 14.80
N ALA A 17 7.54 13.35 16.04
CA ALA A 17 8.43 13.25 17.21
C ALA A 17 9.36 12.03 17.09
N TYR A 18 8.84 10.88 16.66
CA TYR A 18 9.65 9.68 16.39
C TYR A 18 10.70 9.92 15.31
N ILE A 19 10.29 10.45 14.15
CA ILE A 19 11.18 10.74 13.02
C ILE A 19 12.27 11.75 13.42
N SER A 20 11.94 12.74 14.24
CA SER A 20 12.91 13.73 14.77
C SER A 20 13.84 13.15 15.85
N GLY A 21 13.51 11.98 16.42
CA GLY A 21 14.29 11.33 17.47
C GLY A 21 13.92 11.77 18.89
N ASP A 22 12.83 12.53 19.06
CA ASP A 22 12.34 12.99 20.35
C ASP A 22 11.71 11.86 21.17
N VAL A 23 11.26 10.79 20.50
CA VAL A 23 10.61 9.62 21.11
C VAL A 23 11.16 8.35 20.45
N ASP A 24 11.40 7.31 21.24
CA ASP A 24 11.88 6.01 20.74
C ASP A 24 10.76 5.19 20.07
N ALA A 25 11.14 4.13 19.35
CA ALA A 25 10.21 3.25 18.63
C ALA A 25 9.21 2.57 19.57
N SER A 26 9.65 2.06 20.73
CA SER A 26 8.78 1.36 21.68
C SER A 26 7.69 2.27 22.23
N THR A 27 8.06 3.48 22.65
CA THR A 27 7.11 4.49 23.14
C THR A 27 6.14 4.93 22.05
N THR A 28 6.64 5.13 20.82
CA THR A 28 5.84 5.52 19.65
C THR A 28 4.82 4.44 19.32
N THR A 29 5.27 3.20 19.17
CA THR A 29 4.41 2.04 18.89
C THR A 29 3.37 1.84 19.98
N ALA A 30 3.73 1.91 21.27
CA ALA A 30 2.78 1.75 22.36
C ALA A 30 1.67 2.81 22.33
N LYS A 31 2.01 4.08 22.05
CA LYS A 31 1.03 5.17 21.95
C LYS A 31 0.10 5.02 20.75
N LEU A 32 0.61 4.60 19.61
CA LEU A 32 -0.18 4.37 18.40
C LEU A 32 -1.09 3.14 18.53
N ALA A 33 -0.57 2.05 19.09
CA ALA A 33 -1.27 0.76 19.13
C ALA A 33 -2.36 0.69 20.20
N LYS A 34 -2.14 1.27 21.38
CA LYS A 34 -3.04 1.14 22.53
C LYS A 34 -4.52 1.43 22.22
N PRO A 35 -4.89 2.60 21.66
CA PRO A 35 -6.32 2.90 21.44
C PRO A 35 -6.95 2.02 20.34
N ILE A 36 -6.14 1.50 19.41
CA ILE A 36 -6.57 0.56 18.38
C ILE A 36 -6.83 -0.82 18.99
N GLU A 37 -5.91 -1.30 19.84
CA GLU A 37 -6.06 -2.58 20.54
C GLU A 37 -7.28 -2.58 21.47
N GLU A 38 -7.51 -1.47 22.19
CA GLU A 38 -8.69 -1.29 23.03
C GLU A 38 -9.99 -1.34 22.23
N ALA A 39 -10.07 -0.65 21.09
CA ALA A 39 -11.24 -0.70 20.21
C ALA A 39 -11.42 -2.12 19.62
N TYR A 40 -10.35 -2.76 19.16
CA TYR A 40 -10.40 -4.09 18.54
C TYR A 40 -10.91 -5.14 19.52
N SER A 41 -10.32 -5.21 20.72
CA SER A 41 -10.70 -6.19 21.74
C SER A 41 -12.07 -5.96 22.35
N THR A 42 -12.71 -4.81 22.07
CA THR A 42 -14.05 -4.49 22.57
C THR A 42 -15.10 -4.44 21.47
N ALA A 43 -14.78 -4.85 20.24
CA ALA A 43 -15.66 -4.75 19.08
C ALA A 43 -16.16 -3.31 18.88
N ASP A 44 -15.21 -2.37 18.83
CA ASP A 44 -15.45 -0.92 18.80
C ASP A 44 -16.28 -0.44 19.98
N HIS A 45 -15.86 -0.80 21.19
CA HIS A 45 -16.57 -0.46 22.43
C HIS A 45 -18.03 -0.99 22.43
N GLY A 46 -18.27 -2.12 21.77
CA GLY A 46 -19.57 -2.76 21.59
C GLY A 46 -20.38 -2.27 20.38
N VAL A 47 -19.91 -1.23 19.68
CA VAL A 47 -20.63 -0.65 18.54
C VAL A 47 -20.67 -1.61 17.36
N ALA A 48 -19.55 -2.26 17.01
CA ALA A 48 -19.51 -3.23 15.93
C ALA A 48 -20.41 -4.43 16.25
N LEU A 49 -20.37 -4.93 17.48
CA LEU A 49 -21.23 -6.04 17.91
C LEU A 49 -22.72 -5.71 17.72
N TYR A 50 -23.15 -4.51 18.12
CA TYR A 50 -24.53 -4.05 17.92
C TYR A 50 -24.88 -3.93 16.43
N ASN A 51 -24.03 -3.26 15.63
CA ASN A 51 -24.29 -3.04 14.21
C ASN A 51 -24.38 -4.35 13.43
N GLU A 52 -23.46 -5.28 13.67
CA GLU A 52 -23.45 -6.59 13.01
C GLU A 52 -24.66 -7.44 13.44
N GLU A 53 -25.09 -7.37 14.69
CA GLU A 53 -26.31 -8.05 15.13
C GLU A 53 -27.57 -7.43 14.52
N MET A 54 -27.66 -6.10 14.38
CA MET A 54 -28.79 -5.47 13.69
C MET A 54 -28.84 -5.86 12.21
N ALA A 55 -27.69 -5.92 11.54
CA ALA A 55 -27.59 -6.44 10.18
C ALA A 55 -28.04 -7.91 10.12
N ALA A 56 -27.55 -8.76 11.03
CA ALA A 56 -27.90 -10.17 11.09
C ALA A 56 -29.40 -10.39 11.35
N ARG A 57 -30.04 -9.63 12.24
CA ARG A 57 -31.49 -9.71 12.48
C ARG A 57 -32.29 -9.51 11.21
N ASN A 58 -31.96 -8.48 10.42
CA ASN A 58 -32.59 -8.23 9.13
C ASN A 58 -32.33 -9.35 8.13
N GLN A 59 -31.14 -9.95 8.15
CA GLN A 59 -30.79 -11.05 7.25
C GLN A 59 -31.49 -12.36 7.62
N ARG A 60 -31.64 -12.69 8.92
CA ARG A 60 -32.31 -13.92 9.38
C ARG A 60 -33.74 -14.04 8.85
N THR A 61 -34.45 -12.92 8.61
CA THR A 61 -35.83 -12.95 8.06
C THR A 61 -35.91 -13.42 6.62
N GLN A 62 -34.78 -13.52 5.91
CA GLN A 62 -34.71 -13.94 4.50
C GLN A 62 -34.51 -15.46 4.33
N TRP A 63 -34.31 -16.20 5.42
CA TRP A 63 -33.94 -17.63 5.40
C TRP A 63 -34.91 -18.47 6.22
N SER A 64 -34.91 -19.79 6.00
CA SER A 64 -35.56 -20.71 6.94
C SER A 64 -34.89 -20.64 8.32
N PRO A 65 -35.58 -21.00 9.42
CA PRO A 65 -35.01 -20.94 10.76
C PRO A 65 -33.67 -21.70 10.91
N GLU A 66 -33.56 -22.87 10.28
CA GLU A 66 -32.37 -23.71 10.31
C GLU A 66 -31.20 -23.04 9.56
N GLU A 67 -31.44 -22.54 8.35
CA GLU A 67 -30.43 -21.83 7.56
C GLU A 67 -30.03 -20.50 8.22
N ALA A 68 -30.98 -19.80 8.85
CA ALA A 68 -30.72 -18.56 9.58
C ALA A 68 -29.80 -18.82 10.78
N LEU A 69 -30.04 -19.89 11.54
CA LEU A 69 -29.21 -20.28 12.68
C LEU A 69 -27.80 -20.68 12.23
N GLU A 70 -27.69 -21.45 11.15
CA GLU A 70 -26.39 -21.83 10.57
C GLU A 70 -25.62 -20.61 10.08
N LYS A 71 -26.28 -19.71 9.33
CA LYS A 71 -25.63 -18.58 8.70
C LYS A 71 -25.34 -17.44 9.66
N TRP A 72 -26.20 -17.16 10.62
CA TRP A 72 -26.12 -15.93 11.43
C TRP A 72 -26.09 -16.18 12.93
N GLY A 73 -26.16 -17.44 13.35
CA GLY A 73 -26.23 -17.82 14.76
C GLY A 73 -27.57 -17.42 15.40
N PRO A 74 -27.76 -17.79 16.68
CA PRO A 74 -28.95 -17.38 17.42
C PRO A 74 -28.95 -15.86 17.61
N GLU A 75 -30.14 -15.26 17.55
CA GLU A 75 -30.31 -13.84 17.86
C GLU A 75 -29.75 -13.51 19.24
N GLN A 76 -28.99 -12.42 19.31
CA GLN A 76 -28.37 -11.93 20.54
C GLN A 76 -29.04 -10.64 20.96
N ASP A 77 -29.31 -10.48 22.26
CA ASP A 77 -29.78 -9.20 22.80
C ASP A 77 -28.58 -8.30 23.11
N VAL A 78 -28.14 -7.53 22.10
CA VAL A 78 -27.02 -6.60 22.22
C VAL A 78 -27.57 -5.20 22.50
N PRO A 79 -27.20 -4.58 23.64
CA PRO A 79 -27.69 -3.25 23.98
C PRO A 79 -27.18 -2.22 22.97
N LYS A 80 -28.06 -1.31 22.56
CA LYS A 80 -27.66 -0.18 21.71
C LYS A 80 -26.64 0.69 22.44
N PRO A 81 -25.47 0.97 21.85
CA PRO A 81 -24.49 1.87 22.44
C PRO A 81 -25.06 3.27 22.70
N GLY A 82 -24.68 3.88 23.82
CA GLY A 82 -24.97 5.28 24.10
C GLY A 82 -24.28 6.23 23.11
N PRO A 83 -24.73 7.49 22.98
CA PRO A 83 -24.19 8.44 22.00
C PRO A 83 -22.70 8.73 22.20
N GLU A 84 -22.23 8.78 23.45
CA GLU A 84 -20.81 8.98 23.77
C GLU A 84 -19.95 7.85 23.21
N VAL A 85 -20.32 6.60 23.47
CA VAL A 85 -19.62 5.40 22.96
C VAL A 85 -19.68 5.33 21.43
N ALA A 86 -20.84 5.62 20.84
CA ALA A 86 -21.01 5.63 19.39
C ALA A 86 -20.15 6.70 18.67
N SER A 87 -19.70 7.73 19.40
CA SER A 87 -18.80 8.76 18.87
C SER A 87 -17.31 8.41 18.97
N LEU A 88 -16.95 7.34 19.69
CA LEU A 88 -15.57 6.89 19.80
C LEU A 88 -15.09 6.33 18.44
N PRO A 89 -13.81 6.54 18.09
CA PRO A 89 -13.27 6.01 16.84
C PRO A 89 -13.32 4.47 16.80
N SER A 90 -13.87 3.92 15.72
CA SER A 90 -13.79 2.49 15.44
C SER A 90 -12.36 2.04 15.22
N THR A 91 -12.10 0.75 15.40
CA THR A 91 -10.82 0.11 15.08
C THR A 91 -10.42 0.42 13.64
N GLU A 92 -11.35 0.24 12.69
CA GLU A 92 -11.12 0.55 11.28
C GLU A 92 -10.72 2.03 11.10
N GLY A 93 -11.48 2.97 11.67
CA GLY A 93 -11.21 4.39 11.53
C GLY A 93 -9.85 4.82 12.11
N GLN A 94 -9.44 4.20 13.22
CA GLN A 94 -8.13 4.43 13.81
C GLN A 94 -6.99 3.83 12.97
N LEU A 95 -7.19 2.63 12.40
CA LEU A 95 -6.23 2.00 11.49
C LEU A 95 -6.04 2.81 10.20
N TRP A 96 -7.13 3.30 9.59
CA TRP A 96 -7.05 4.27 8.49
C TRP A 96 -6.21 5.48 8.88
N GLY A 97 -6.48 6.05 10.07
CA GLY A 97 -5.74 7.20 10.56
C GLY A 97 -4.27 6.93 10.83
N LEU A 98 -3.91 5.72 11.29
CA LEU A 98 -2.53 5.29 11.48
C LEU A 98 -1.81 5.19 10.12
N TRP A 99 -2.36 4.42 9.19
CA TRP A 99 -1.70 4.14 7.93
C TRP A 99 -1.61 5.35 7.02
N TYR A 100 -2.63 6.22 6.99
CA TYR A 100 -2.50 7.52 6.33
C TYR A 100 -1.43 8.38 6.96
N ALA A 101 -1.29 8.41 8.28
CA ALA A 101 -0.23 9.18 8.91
C ALA A 101 1.17 8.62 8.56
N VAL A 102 1.33 7.29 8.50
CA VAL A 102 2.57 6.64 8.05
C VAL A 102 2.87 6.98 6.58
N LEU A 103 1.92 6.78 5.68
CA LEU A 103 2.10 7.02 4.24
C LEU A 103 2.33 8.52 3.92
N HIS A 104 1.63 9.43 4.60
CA HIS A 104 1.89 10.87 4.50
C HIS A 104 3.24 11.27 5.11
N THR A 105 3.74 10.52 6.09
CA THR A 105 5.10 10.70 6.59
C THR A 105 6.12 10.26 5.55
N ALA A 106 5.91 9.11 4.92
CA ALA A 106 6.75 8.63 3.83
C ALA A 106 6.82 9.64 2.67
N LYS A 107 5.70 10.24 2.25
CA LYS A 107 5.66 11.30 1.21
C LYS A 107 6.62 12.47 1.49
N ARG A 108 6.91 12.77 2.77
CA ARG A 108 7.74 13.91 3.19
C ARG A 108 9.22 13.58 3.39
N ILE A 109 9.58 12.29 3.44
CA ILE A 109 10.96 11.85 3.61
C ILE A 109 11.54 11.64 2.21
N PRO A 110 12.60 12.36 1.80
CA PRO A 110 13.23 12.13 0.50
C PRO A 110 13.57 10.66 0.29
N TRP A 111 13.29 10.10 -0.88
CA TRP A 111 13.56 8.69 -1.19
C TRP A 111 15.05 8.33 -1.10
N THR A 112 15.92 9.32 -1.28
CA THR A 112 17.37 9.24 -1.14
C THR A 112 17.86 9.27 0.31
N ASP A 113 17.01 9.65 1.27
CA ASP A 113 17.31 9.58 2.69
C ASP A 113 17.01 8.18 3.24
N ASP A 114 17.90 7.24 2.92
CA ASP A 114 17.79 5.84 3.34
C ASP A 114 17.65 5.70 4.86
N ALA A 115 18.31 6.55 5.65
CA ALA A 115 18.27 6.48 7.10
C ALA A 115 16.87 6.76 7.64
N GLN A 116 16.24 7.85 7.20
CA GLN A 116 14.89 8.22 7.64
C GLN A 116 13.82 7.31 7.04
N GLN A 117 13.98 6.86 5.79
CA GLN A 117 13.09 5.88 5.15
C GLN A 117 13.11 4.55 5.92
N ASN A 118 14.30 4.04 6.25
CA ASN A 118 14.44 2.81 7.04
C ASN A 118 13.95 2.99 8.48
N LYS A 119 14.13 4.17 9.08
CA LYS A 119 13.59 4.47 10.41
C LYS A 119 12.06 4.35 10.45
N LEU A 120 11.36 4.84 9.41
CA LEU A 120 9.91 4.67 9.29
C LEU A 120 9.52 3.20 9.03
N LEU A 121 10.29 2.49 8.21
CA LEU A 121 10.11 1.05 7.96
C LEU A 121 10.20 0.24 9.27
N ASP A 122 11.21 0.52 10.09
CA ASP A 122 11.44 -0.19 11.34
C ASP A 122 10.31 0.04 12.34
N LEU A 123 9.64 1.19 12.30
CA LEU A 123 8.42 1.41 13.08
C LEU A 123 7.28 0.49 12.62
N VAL A 124 7.08 0.33 11.30
CA VAL A 124 6.07 -0.59 10.76
C VAL A 124 6.40 -2.04 11.09
N LYS A 125 7.68 -2.44 11.01
CA LYS A 125 8.13 -3.76 11.48
C LYS A 125 7.87 -3.97 12.96
N THR A 126 8.11 -2.95 13.78
CA THR A 126 7.85 -2.99 15.22
C THR A 126 6.35 -3.14 15.50
N LEU A 127 5.49 -2.44 14.75
CA LEU A 127 4.03 -2.64 14.79
C LEU A 127 3.67 -4.07 14.37
N LYS A 128 4.19 -4.58 13.24
CA LYS A 128 3.92 -5.94 12.75
C LYS A 128 4.31 -7.03 13.75
N ALA A 129 5.41 -6.83 14.47
CA ALA A 129 5.92 -7.77 15.46
C ALA A 129 5.16 -7.76 16.80
N ARG A 130 4.22 -6.83 17.00
CA ARG A 130 3.40 -6.82 18.21
C ARG A 130 2.52 -8.08 18.28
N PRO A 131 2.25 -8.60 19.49
CA PRO A 131 1.22 -9.60 19.67
C PRO A 131 -0.13 -9.04 19.20
N ASP A 132 -0.88 -9.83 18.44
CA ASP A 132 -2.26 -9.47 18.13
C ASP A 132 -3.07 -9.36 19.44
N PRO A 133 -3.89 -8.32 19.60
CA PRO A 133 -4.76 -8.19 20.77
C PRO A 133 -5.79 -9.33 20.78
N PRO A 134 -6.29 -9.72 21.98
CA PRO A 134 -7.31 -10.76 22.06
C PRO A 134 -8.58 -10.33 21.32
N PRO A 135 -9.31 -11.26 20.69
CA PRO A 135 -10.59 -10.94 20.08
C PRO A 135 -11.60 -10.52 21.16
N PRO A 136 -12.66 -9.80 20.77
CA PRO A 136 -13.81 -9.53 21.63
C PRO A 136 -14.31 -10.76 22.38
N SER A 137 -14.76 -10.58 23.62
CA SER A 137 -15.31 -11.69 24.42
C SER A 137 -16.54 -12.34 23.77
N SER A 138 -17.32 -11.56 23.02
CA SER A 138 -18.51 -11.99 22.29
C SER A 138 -18.25 -12.01 20.77
N MET A 139 -17.54 -13.03 20.28
CA MET A 139 -17.35 -13.26 18.84
C MET A 139 -18.54 -13.99 18.21
N THR A 140 -19.63 -13.25 17.94
CA THR A 140 -20.79 -13.77 17.22
C THR A 140 -20.44 -14.12 15.77
N ILE A 141 -21.25 -14.95 15.10
CA ILE A 141 -21.03 -15.29 13.67
C ILE A 141 -20.99 -14.04 12.78
N PRO A 142 -21.90 -13.06 12.91
CA PRO A 142 -21.83 -11.81 12.16
C PRO A 142 -20.51 -11.06 12.37
N LEU A 143 -20.07 -10.89 13.63
CA LEU A 143 -18.82 -10.20 13.93
C LEU A 143 -17.59 -10.91 13.36
N LYS A 144 -17.58 -12.26 13.37
CA LYS A 144 -16.53 -13.06 12.74
C LYS A 144 -16.46 -12.91 11.21
N ARG A 145 -17.50 -12.38 10.57
CA ARG A 145 -17.50 -12.09 9.12
C ARG A 145 -17.20 -10.63 8.81
N ASN A 146 -17.19 -9.77 9.83
CA ASN A 146 -16.74 -8.40 9.63
C ASN A 146 -15.25 -8.42 9.28
N TRP A 147 -14.88 -7.77 8.19
CA TRP A 147 -13.54 -7.80 7.61
C TRP A 147 -12.41 -7.37 8.56
N ILE A 148 -12.69 -6.60 9.61
CA ILE A 148 -11.69 -6.24 10.63
C ILE A 148 -11.38 -7.43 11.54
N TRP A 149 -12.39 -8.22 11.92
CA TRP A 149 -12.25 -9.34 12.86
C TRP A 149 -12.16 -10.70 12.18
N GLU A 150 -12.47 -10.81 10.89
CA GLU A 150 -12.53 -12.08 10.14
C GLU A 150 -11.21 -12.87 10.21
N SER A 151 -10.08 -12.18 10.03
CA SER A 151 -8.77 -12.84 10.11
C SER A 151 -8.36 -13.22 11.53
N GLY A 152 -8.98 -12.62 12.56
CA GLY A 152 -8.52 -12.68 13.95
C GLY A 152 -7.13 -12.08 14.18
N LYS A 153 -6.61 -11.33 13.20
CA LYS A 153 -5.26 -10.74 13.18
C LYS A 153 -5.36 -9.24 12.98
N LEU A 154 -4.54 -8.50 13.71
CA LEU A 154 -4.49 -7.04 13.63
C LEU A 154 -3.10 -6.59 13.19
N TRP A 155 -2.09 -6.92 13.99
CA TRP A 155 -0.72 -6.45 13.79
C TRP A 155 0.06 -7.36 12.87
N SER A 156 -0.06 -8.68 13.04
CA SER A 156 0.70 -9.63 12.23
C SER A 156 0.37 -9.50 10.73
N ASN A 157 -0.86 -9.08 10.43
CA ASN A 157 -1.37 -8.87 9.06
C ASN A 157 -1.35 -7.42 8.61
N LEU A 158 -0.93 -6.48 9.48
CA LEU A 158 -0.98 -5.04 9.21
C LEU A 158 -2.36 -4.62 8.67
N SER A 159 -3.42 -5.02 9.38
CA SER A 159 -4.80 -4.81 8.93
C SER A 159 -5.04 -3.35 8.53
N MET A 160 -5.72 -3.16 7.39
CA MET A 160 -5.97 -1.87 6.72
C MET A 160 -4.76 -1.19 6.06
N LEU A 161 -3.53 -1.70 6.14
CA LEU A 161 -2.39 -1.10 5.42
C LEU A 161 -2.59 -1.17 3.90
N GLY A 162 -3.01 -2.32 3.37
CA GLY A 162 -3.28 -2.51 1.93
C GLY A 162 -4.33 -1.53 1.38
N PRO A 163 -5.55 -1.48 1.95
CA PRO A 163 -6.56 -0.46 1.58
C PRO A 163 -6.03 0.98 1.69
N SER A 164 -5.29 1.30 2.75
CA SER A 164 -4.71 2.64 2.95
C SER A 164 -3.67 3.01 1.89
N ALA A 165 -2.85 2.04 1.49
CA ALA A 165 -1.91 2.21 0.40
C ALA A 165 -2.64 2.39 -0.94
N ARG A 166 -3.71 1.61 -1.19
CA ARG A 166 -4.47 1.72 -2.45
C ARG A 166 -5.15 3.07 -2.63
N GLU A 167 -5.72 3.61 -1.57
CA GLU A 167 -6.30 4.96 -1.56
C GLU A 167 -5.21 6.03 -1.75
N SER A 168 -4.06 5.87 -1.10
CA SER A 168 -2.92 6.78 -1.29
C SER A 168 -2.38 6.77 -2.71
N TRP A 169 -2.58 5.68 -3.46
CA TRP A 169 -2.25 5.58 -4.89
C TRP A 169 -3.17 6.43 -5.78
N ASN A 170 -4.38 6.74 -5.33
CA ASN A 170 -5.28 7.65 -6.04
C ASN A 170 -4.77 9.11 -6.00
N ASP A 171 -3.81 9.44 -5.13
CA ASP A 171 -3.16 10.75 -5.06
C ASP A 171 -1.98 10.90 -6.03
N ALA A 172 -1.75 9.96 -6.95
CA ALA A 172 -0.67 10.08 -7.94
C ALA A 172 -0.84 11.31 -8.85
N CYS A 173 0.28 11.83 -9.36
CA CYS A 173 0.29 12.92 -10.35
C CYS A 173 -0.57 12.55 -11.57
N GLY A 174 -1.47 13.45 -11.99
CA GLY A 174 -2.39 13.21 -13.12
C GLY A 174 -3.66 12.45 -12.76
N TYR A 175 -3.82 12.02 -11.51
CA TYR A 175 -5.04 11.45 -10.97
C TYR A 175 -5.63 12.38 -9.89
N GLY A 176 -5.23 12.20 -8.63
CA GLY A 176 -5.70 13.00 -7.48
C GLY A 176 -4.81 14.19 -7.12
N SER A 177 -3.60 14.27 -7.68
CA SER A 177 -2.65 15.36 -7.48
C SER A 177 -2.20 15.98 -8.80
N GLY A 178 -1.70 17.21 -8.73
CA GLY A 178 -1.09 17.91 -9.85
C GLY A 178 0.33 17.43 -10.16
N TRP A 179 1.06 18.26 -10.90
CA TRP A 179 2.39 17.97 -11.43
C TRP A 179 3.49 18.88 -10.85
N THR A 180 3.25 19.49 -9.69
CA THR A 180 4.29 20.30 -9.03
C THR A 180 5.47 19.44 -8.60
N ASP A 181 6.67 20.02 -8.49
CA ASP A 181 7.85 19.28 -8.03
C ASP A 181 7.63 18.63 -6.66
N THR A 182 6.86 19.28 -5.78
CA THR A 182 6.49 18.72 -4.47
C THR A 182 5.62 17.48 -4.59
N GLU A 183 4.64 17.47 -5.50
CA GLU A 183 3.77 16.30 -5.73
C GLU A 183 4.56 15.14 -6.37
N GLN A 184 5.43 15.45 -7.34
CA GLN A 184 6.32 14.47 -7.97
C GLN A 184 7.28 13.83 -6.96
N GLN A 185 7.89 14.64 -6.10
CA GLN A 185 8.75 14.17 -5.01
C GLN A 185 7.95 13.33 -4.00
N ALA A 186 6.78 13.81 -3.57
CA ALA A 186 5.93 13.07 -2.64
C ALA A 186 5.55 11.68 -3.18
N TRP A 187 5.23 11.61 -4.47
CA TRP A 187 4.92 10.35 -5.15
C TRP A 187 6.11 9.39 -5.21
N THR A 188 7.28 9.92 -5.56
CA THR A 188 8.53 9.13 -5.59
C THR A 188 8.90 8.62 -4.18
N ASN A 189 8.77 9.47 -3.17
CA ASN A 189 9.08 9.16 -1.78
C ASN A 189 8.20 8.05 -1.21
N VAL A 190 6.89 8.08 -1.46
CA VAL A 190 5.99 7.01 -0.98
C VAL A 190 6.21 5.70 -1.74
N ASN A 191 6.53 5.73 -3.04
CA ASN A 191 6.92 4.54 -3.78
C ASN A 191 8.19 3.91 -3.22
N ALA A 192 9.20 4.72 -2.87
CA ALA A 192 10.42 4.23 -2.23
C ALA A 192 10.14 3.53 -0.89
N PHE A 193 9.29 4.13 -0.06
CA PHE A 193 8.88 3.54 1.21
C PHE A 193 8.14 2.21 1.02
N VAL A 194 7.19 2.15 0.09
CA VAL A 194 6.43 0.93 -0.19
C VAL A 194 7.31 -0.16 -0.80
N ALA A 195 8.25 0.20 -1.67
CA ALA A 195 9.26 -0.73 -2.18
C ALA A 195 10.10 -1.33 -1.05
N ARG A 196 10.41 -0.56 0.00
CA ARG A 196 11.12 -1.07 1.20
C ARG A 196 10.26 -2.01 2.04
N LEU A 197 8.95 -1.75 2.13
CA LEU A 197 8.02 -2.69 2.77
C LEU A 197 8.03 -4.04 2.05
N THR A 198 7.98 -4.02 0.72
CA THR A 198 8.05 -5.21 -0.15
C THR A 198 9.39 -5.94 0.00
N ALA A 199 10.51 -5.25 -0.22
CA ALA A 199 11.85 -5.85 -0.20
C ALA A 199 12.23 -6.46 1.16
N SER A 200 11.60 -6.00 2.24
CA SER A 200 11.80 -6.53 3.60
C SER A 200 10.74 -7.54 4.04
N GLU A 201 9.83 -7.94 3.15
CA GLU A 201 8.70 -8.85 3.42
C GLU A 201 7.80 -8.36 4.57
N THR A 202 7.83 -7.06 4.85
CA THR A 202 7.00 -6.43 5.87
C THR A 202 5.56 -6.33 5.38
N ALA A 203 5.35 -6.01 4.10
CA ALA A 203 4.07 -6.08 3.44
C ALA A 203 4.28 -6.29 1.94
N ASP A 204 3.38 -7.04 1.30
CA ASP A 204 3.47 -7.36 -0.12
C ASP A 204 2.78 -6.28 -0.95
N PHE A 205 3.54 -5.67 -1.86
CA PHE A 205 3.07 -4.71 -2.85
C PHE A 205 3.67 -5.00 -4.23
N ASP A 206 3.86 -6.27 -4.57
CA ASP A 206 4.48 -6.70 -5.83
C ASP A 206 3.75 -6.10 -7.04
N ASN A 207 2.41 -6.05 -6.97
CA ASN A 207 1.55 -5.42 -7.97
C ASN A 207 1.90 -3.94 -8.23
N TYR A 208 2.37 -3.20 -7.22
CA TYR A 208 2.69 -1.78 -7.37
C TYR A 208 4.01 -1.59 -8.11
N ALA A 209 4.98 -2.48 -7.90
CA ALA A 209 6.19 -2.52 -8.70
C ALA A 209 5.86 -2.77 -10.18
N VAL A 210 4.95 -3.73 -10.43
CA VAL A 210 4.49 -4.04 -11.78
C VAL A 210 3.81 -2.83 -12.43
N TRP A 211 2.90 -2.14 -11.72
CA TRP A 211 2.27 -0.92 -12.24
C TRP A 211 3.31 0.16 -12.55
N ALA A 212 4.23 0.45 -11.62
CA ALA A 212 5.29 1.44 -11.83
C ALA A 212 6.16 1.12 -13.07
N LEU A 213 6.57 -0.14 -13.24
CA LEU A 213 7.36 -0.58 -14.38
C LEU A 213 6.56 -0.56 -15.69
N SER A 214 5.28 -0.95 -15.65
CA SER A 214 4.40 -0.94 -16.81
C SER A 214 4.15 0.49 -17.30
N ASP A 215 3.76 1.38 -16.40
CA ASP A 215 3.44 2.77 -16.72
C ASP A 215 4.65 3.48 -17.37
N ALA A 216 5.86 3.19 -16.89
CA ALA A 216 7.09 3.79 -17.42
C ALA A 216 7.59 3.14 -18.73
N LEU A 217 7.52 1.81 -18.84
CA LEU A 217 8.28 1.03 -19.83
C LEU A 217 7.40 0.26 -20.81
N GLU A 218 6.10 0.14 -20.58
CA GLU A 218 5.19 -0.64 -21.42
C GLU A 218 4.09 0.22 -22.03
N GLU A 219 3.61 1.23 -21.30
CA GLU A 219 2.46 2.02 -21.72
C GLU A 219 2.88 3.25 -22.56
N GLU A 220 1.95 3.73 -23.38
CA GLU A 220 2.07 5.05 -24.01
C GLU A 220 1.74 6.13 -22.98
N ILE A 221 2.49 7.23 -23.00
CA ILE A 221 2.17 8.38 -22.15
C ILE A 221 0.86 8.97 -22.65
N GLN A 222 -0.21 8.75 -21.88
CA GLN A 222 -1.53 9.21 -22.28
C GLN A 222 -1.61 10.73 -22.20
N HIS A 223 -1.96 11.36 -23.31
CA HIS A 223 -2.16 12.81 -23.40
C HIS A 223 -3.62 13.24 -23.16
N SER A 224 -4.55 12.31 -22.90
CA SER A 224 -5.99 12.60 -22.92
C SER A 224 -6.73 12.17 -21.65
N SER A 225 -6.92 13.12 -20.72
CA SER A 225 -7.92 13.12 -19.64
C SER A 225 -8.00 14.51 -18.97
N LEU A 226 -8.97 14.69 -18.07
CA LEU A 226 -9.36 15.95 -17.42
C LEU A 226 -8.27 16.60 -16.51
N HIS A 227 -7.13 15.94 -16.29
CA HIS A 227 -6.11 16.32 -15.30
C HIS A 227 -4.64 16.30 -15.82
N HIS A 228 -4.40 16.33 -17.13
CA HIS A 228 -3.04 16.38 -17.69
C HIS A 228 -2.55 17.81 -17.98
N ASP A 229 -1.86 18.40 -17.00
CA ASP A 229 -1.20 19.72 -17.18
C ASP A 229 0.32 19.62 -17.43
N ALA A 230 0.89 18.39 -17.47
CA ALA A 230 2.32 18.18 -17.68
C ALA A 230 2.67 17.70 -19.10
N SER A 231 3.82 18.15 -19.60
CA SER A 231 4.40 17.70 -20.86
C SER A 231 4.75 16.21 -20.85
N GLY A 232 4.77 15.55 -22.02
CA GLY A 232 5.18 14.15 -22.15
C GLY A 232 6.53 13.85 -21.47
N PRO A 233 7.60 14.64 -21.71
CA PRO A 233 8.88 14.47 -21.03
C PRO A 233 8.81 14.57 -19.50
N THR A 234 7.97 15.48 -18.96
CA THR A 234 7.76 15.59 -17.50
C THR A 234 7.09 14.34 -16.94
N GLN A 235 6.04 13.85 -17.61
CA GLN A 235 5.35 12.63 -17.19
C GLN A 235 6.29 11.42 -17.23
N LEU A 236 7.03 11.26 -18.34
CA LEU A 236 8.01 10.18 -18.49
C LEU A 236 9.10 10.24 -17.43
N SER A 237 9.61 11.44 -17.13
CA SER A 237 10.66 11.64 -16.12
C SER A 237 10.23 11.13 -14.75
N LEU A 238 9.00 11.44 -14.31
CA LEU A 238 8.46 10.94 -13.05
C LEU A 238 8.31 9.42 -13.08
N LEU A 239 7.69 8.87 -14.12
CA LEU A 239 7.43 7.43 -14.24
C LEU A 239 8.73 6.63 -14.24
N LEU A 240 9.74 7.06 -15.01
CA LEU A 240 11.07 6.43 -15.02
C LEU A 240 11.78 6.54 -13.68
N THR A 241 11.66 7.67 -12.98
CA THR A 241 12.23 7.85 -11.64
C THR A 241 11.61 6.85 -10.67
N VAL A 242 10.28 6.74 -10.63
CA VAL A 242 9.55 5.80 -9.77
C VAL A 242 9.89 4.35 -10.10
N ALA A 243 9.90 3.97 -11.38
CA ALA A 243 10.30 2.65 -11.82
C ALA A 243 11.74 2.32 -11.40
N SER A 244 12.67 3.26 -11.57
CA SER A 244 14.08 3.11 -11.17
C SER A 244 14.24 2.95 -9.65
N VAL A 245 13.40 3.63 -8.85
CA VAL A 245 13.36 3.48 -7.39
C VAL A 245 12.94 2.05 -7.01
N TRP A 246 11.91 1.51 -7.66
CA TRP A 246 11.49 0.12 -7.44
C TRP A 246 12.59 -0.89 -7.77
N ILE A 247 13.28 -0.72 -8.91
CA ILE A 247 14.43 -1.56 -9.30
C ILE A 247 15.54 -1.49 -8.25
N GLN A 248 15.92 -0.28 -7.83
CA GLN A 248 17.00 -0.08 -6.86
C GLN A 248 16.72 -0.69 -5.49
N ILE A 249 15.47 -0.66 -5.04
CA ILE A 249 15.11 -1.05 -3.67
C ILE A 249 14.66 -2.50 -3.61
N ALA A 250 13.78 -2.92 -4.52
CA ALA A 250 13.08 -4.19 -4.46
C ALA A 250 13.33 -5.08 -5.69
N GLY A 251 14.00 -4.59 -6.74
CA GLY A 251 14.13 -5.30 -8.01
C GLY A 251 14.68 -6.73 -7.87
N LYS A 252 15.76 -6.89 -7.10
CA LYS A 252 16.34 -8.21 -6.83
C LYS A 252 15.38 -9.13 -6.08
N HIS A 253 14.73 -8.62 -5.02
CA HIS A 253 13.77 -9.40 -4.23
C HIS A 253 12.59 -9.86 -5.10
N LEU A 254 12.02 -8.96 -5.91
CA LEU A 254 10.93 -9.26 -6.83
C LEU A 254 11.35 -10.30 -7.86
N TYR A 255 12.54 -10.16 -8.45
CA TYR A 255 13.06 -11.15 -9.40
C TYR A 255 13.16 -12.53 -8.75
N GLU A 256 13.84 -12.63 -7.59
CA GLU A 256 14.05 -13.88 -6.86
C GLU A 256 12.75 -14.54 -6.39
N ARG A 257 11.78 -13.74 -5.92
CA ARG A 257 10.47 -14.22 -5.43
C ARG A 257 9.62 -14.87 -6.53
N HIS A 258 9.72 -14.37 -7.75
CA HIS A 258 8.95 -14.85 -8.91
C HIS A 258 9.75 -15.74 -9.86
N LEU A 259 10.96 -16.18 -9.46
CA LEU A 259 11.73 -17.17 -10.21
C LEU A 259 10.92 -18.47 -10.35
N GLY A 260 10.65 -18.88 -11.59
CA GLY A 260 9.97 -20.14 -11.89
C GLY A 260 8.44 -20.07 -11.91
N GLU A 261 7.84 -18.89 -11.76
CA GLU A 261 6.39 -18.66 -12.01
C GLU A 261 6.06 -18.53 -13.50
N GLU A 262 6.97 -18.93 -14.39
CA GLU A 262 6.71 -18.95 -15.83
C GLU A 262 5.51 -19.87 -16.12
N GLU A 263 4.41 -19.26 -16.57
CA GLU A 263 3.33 -20.03 -17.19
C GLU A 263 3.95 -20.84 -18.35
N SER A 264 3.85 -22.16 -18.24
CA SER A 264 4.33 -23.10 -19.24
C SER A 264 3.85 -22.69 -20.64
N GLY A 265 4.74 -22.11 -21.45
CA GLY A 265 4.41 -21.61 -22.79
C GLY A 265 4.92 -20.20 -23.11
N GLN A 266 5.31 -19.39 -22.12
CA GLN A 266 6.03 -18.12 -22.37
C GLN A 266 7.52 -18.40 -22.63
N GLY A 267 7.85 -18.90 -23.82
CA GLY A 267 9.25 -18.99 -24.25
C GLY A 267 9.91 -17.61 -24.37
N ASP A 268 11.24 -17.56 -24.50
CA ASP A 268 11.95 -16.35 -24.93
C ASP A 268 11.42 -15.93 -26.31
N PHE A 269 10.51 -14.96 -26.34
CA PHE A 269 10.07 -14.30 -27.56
C PHE A 269 10.59 -12.86 -27.57
N GLU A 270 11.14 -12.46 -28.71
CA GLU A 270 11.63 -11.12 -28.88
C GLU A 270 10.45 -10.17 -29.10
N VAL A 271 10.13 -9.35 -28.10
CA VAL A 271 9.15 -8.27 -28.24
C VAL A 271 9.83 -7.07 -28.88
N ASP A 272 9.14 -6.46 -29.85
CA ASP A 272 9.53 -5.18 -30.43
C ASP A 272 9.61 -4.12 -29.33
N LEU A 273 10.77 -3.50 -29.19
CA LEU A 273 11.01 -2.43 -28.22
C LEU A 273 10.11 -1.22 -28.44
N ALA A 274 9.68 -0.98 -29.68
CA ALA A 274 8.77 0.10 -30.03
C ALA A 274 7.32 -0.21 -29.64
N ALA A 275 6.98 -1.47 -29.33
CA ALA A 275 5.63 -1.81 -28.89
C ALA A 275 5.30 -1.13 -27.55
N ARG A 276 4.14 -0.47 -27.52
CA ARG A 276 3.54 0.06 -26.29
C ARG A 276 2.07 -0.40 -26.19
N GLY A 277 1.59 -0.64 -24.98
CA GLY A 277 0.22 -1.06 -24.70
C GLY A 277 -0.07 -2.55 -24.92
N THR A 278 -0.12 -3.03 -26.17
CA THR A 278 -0.48 -4.44 -26.45
C THR A 278 0.74 -5.34 -26.40
N LEU A 279 0.99 -5.95 -25.25
CA LEU A 279 2.12 -6.85 -25.00
C LEU A 279 1.64 -8.29 -24.71
N PRO A 280 2.49 -9.31 -24.93
CA PRO A 280 2.10 -10.72 -24.86
C PRO A 280 1.99 -11.27 -23.42
N TRP A 281 2.22 -10.47 -22.39
CA TRP A 281 2.04 -10.84 -20.99
C TRP A 281 0.82 -10.14 -20.38
N THR A 282 0.30 -10.71 -19.30
CA THR A 282 -0.77 -10.06 -18.54
C THR A 282 -0.21 -8.93 -17.70
N ARG A 283 -1.05 -7.93 -17.39
CA ARG A 283 -0.64 -6.71 -16.67
C ARG A 283 -0.03 -7.01 -15.29
N SER A 284 -0.32 -8.16 -14.68
CA SER A 284 0.03 -8.46 -13.28
C SER A 284 1.13 -9.51 -13.09
N SER A 285 1.76 -10.02 -14.15
CA SER A 285 2.72 -11.14 -14.03
C SER A 285 4.18 -10.70 -14.15
N PHE A 286 5.07 -11.32 -13.38
CA PHE A 286 6.51 -11.28 -13.64
C PHE A 286 6.90 -12.43 -14.58
N SER A 287 7.85 -12.19 -15.50
CA SER A 287 8.45 -13.24 -16.33
C SER A 287 9.84 -12.82 -16.79
N ASN A 288 10.70 -13.78 -17.14
CA ASN A 288 12.04 -13.47 -17.64
C ASN A 288 12.00 -12.63 -18.92
N ALA A 289 11.06 -12.90 -19.82
CA ALA A 289 10.83 -12.09 -21.02
C ALA A 289 10.48 -10.63 -20.67
N ARG A 290 9.62 -10.43 -19.66
CA ARG A 290 9.20 -9.09 -19.21
C ARG A 290 10.34 -8.34 -18.55
N TRP A 291 11.13 -9.01 -17.71
CA TRP A 291 12.35 -8.46 -17.11
C TRP A 291 13.38 -8.04 -18.16
N ASN A 292 13.63 -8.89 -19.17
CA ASN A 292 14.49 -8.56 -20.31
C ASN A 292 13.96 -7.38 -21.13
N PHE A 293 12.64 -7.29 -21.30
CA PHE A 293 12.01 -6.15 -21.98
C PHE A 293 12.21 -4.84 -21.20
N TRP A 294 11.92 -4.82 -19.89
CA TRP A 294 12.12 -3.65 -19.04
C TRP A 294 13.57 -3.18 -19.05
N ARG A 295 14.52 -4.11 -18.93
CA ARG A 295 15.95 -3.81 -19.05
C ARG A 295 16.28 -3.08 -20.37
N ARG A 296 15.82 -3.61 -21.51
CA ARG A 296 16.08 -3.01 -22.82
C ARG A 296 15.41 -1.63 -22.96
N ARG A 297 14.22 -1.44 -22.37
CA ARG A 297 13.53 -0.15 -22.35
C ARG A 297 14.24 0.88 -21.49
N PHE A 298 14.73 0.52 -20.31
CA PHE A 298 15.61 1.41 -19.55
C PHE A 298 16.87 1.80 -20.34
N ALA A 299 17.49 0.87 -21.06
CA ALA A 299 18.64 1.18 -21.90
C ALA A 299 18.30 2.17 -23.04
N GLN A 300 17.11 2.07 -23.62
CA GLN A 300 16.61 3.03 -24.61
C GLN A 300 16.41 4.42 -23.99
N GLU A 301 15.70 4.49 -22.85
CA GLU A 301 15.41 5.76 -22.19
C GLU A 301 16.67 6.43 -21.61
N ALA A 302 17.70 5.65 -21.26
CA ALA A 302 19.01 6.16 -20.88
C ALA A 302 19.73 6.93 -22.02
N GLN A 303 19.29 6.79 -23.27
CA GLN A 303 19.81 7.54 -24.42
C GLN A 303 18.86 8.66 -24.89
N ASN A 304 17.71 8.83 -24.24
CA ASN A 304 16.67 9.76 -24.63
C ASN A 304 17.07 11.22 -24.32
N GLN A 305 17.32 12.01 -25.37
CA GLN A 305 17.80 13.39 -25.25
C GLN A 305 16.72 14.38 -24.79
N ASP A 306 15.45 13.98 -24.80
CA ASP A 306 14.34 14.80 -24.30
C ASP A 306 14.24 14.77 -22.76
N LEU A 307 14.96 13.85 -22.10
CA LEU A 307 15.00 13.70 -20.65
C LEU A 307 16.17 14.48 -20.04
N SER A 308 16.12 14.73 -18.73
CA SER A 308 17.27 15.27 -18.00
C SER A 308 18.39 14.23 -17.89
N GLU A 309 19.61 14.69 -17.64
CA GLU A 309 20.76 13.83 -17.39
C GLU A 309 20.53 12.91 -16.18
N GLU A 310 20.00 13.46 -15.09
CA GLU A 310 19.67 12.70 -13.87
C GLU A 310 18.72 11.53 -14.13
N VAL A 311 17.67 11.73 -14.94
CA VAL A 311 16.72 10.65 -15.29
C VAL A 311 17.39 9.60 -16.19
N ARG A 312 18.23 10.03 -17.13
CA ARG A 312 19.01 9.10 -17.97
C ARG A 312 19.98 8.26 -17.15
N GLU A 313 20.64 8.85 -16.16
CA GLU A 313 21.55 8.15 -15.24
C GLU A 313 20.79 7.13 -14.37
N LEU A 314 19.60 7.48 -13.86
CA LEU A 314 18.74 6.54 -13.14
C LEU A 314 18.31 5.35 -14.00
N ALA A 315 17.95 5.60 -15.26
CA ALA A 315 17.62 4.55 -16.22
C ALA A 315 18.83 3.65 -16.50
N ALA A 316 20.01 4.22 -16.76
CA ALA A 316 21.24 3.47 -16.98
C ALA A 316 21.61 2.59 -15.76
N LYS A 317 21.53 3.14 -14.55
CA LYS A 317 21.77 2.40 -13.31
C LYS A 317 20.77 1.26 -13.11
N SER A 318 19.52 1.44 -13.51
CA SER A 318 18.50 0.38 -13.46
C SER A 318 18.87 -0.79 -14.38
N VAL A 319 19.46 -0.54 -15.55
CA VAL A 319 20.02 -1.60 -16.42
C VAL A 319 21.11 -2.38 -15.70
N GLU A 320 22.09 -1.70 -15.10
CA GLU A 320 23.21 -2.33 -14.39
C GLU A 320 22.72 -3.21 -13.23
N ILE A 321 21.72 -2.74 -12.49
CA ILE A 321 21.12 -3.48 -11.37
C ILE A 321 20.41 -4.74 -11.87
N ILE A 322 19.62 -4.60 -12.95
CA ILE A 322 18.91 -5.72 -13.55
C ILE A 322 19.89 -6.77 -14.10
N ASP A 323 20.93 -6.36 -14.82
CA ASP A 323 22.03 -7.23 -15.29
C ASP A 323 22.75 -7.93 -14.12
N GLY A 324 22.73 -7.32 -12.93
CA GLY A 324 23.31 -7.89 -11.71
C GLY A 324 22.58 -9.13 -11.19
N PHE A 325 21.26 -9.25 -11.41
CA PHE A 325 20.44 -10.34 -10.88
C PHE A 325 19.76 -11.23 -11.93
N ILE A 326 19.59 -10.77 -13.18
CA ILE A 326 19.25 -11.64 -14.31
C ILE A 326 20.55 -12.27 -14.81
N ARG A 327 20.81 -13.53 -14.46
CA ARG A 327 21.98 -14.27 -14.94
C ARG A 327 21.58 -15.58 -15.58
#